data_AF-A0A2E3FMM7-F1
#
_entry.id   AF-A0A2E3FMM7-F1
#
_cell.length_a   1.000
_cell.length_b   1.000
_cell.length_c   1.000
_cell.angle_alpha   90.00
_cell.angle_beta   90.00
_cell.angle_gamma   90.00
#
_symmetry.space_group_name_H-M   'P 1'
#
loop_
_entity.id
_entity.type
_entity.pdbx_description
1 polymer ?
#
loop_
_entity_poly.entity_id
_entity_poly.type
_entity_poly.pdbx_seq_one_letter_code
_entity_poly.pdbx_strand_id
1 'polypeptide(L)' 'MAKKPRNYRKEYDTYHGKPSQIKRRNSRNAARRKLKNVKGIKGKDVHHKDGNPRNNKRSNLAVVSKSYNRSRNKKKK' A
#
# COMPACT_ATOMS: atom_id res chain seq x y z
N MET A 1 -2.69 31.65 -4.34
CA MET A 1 -1.38 31.14 -4.85
C MET A 1 -1.66 30.08 -5.91
N ALA A 2 -1.18 30.27 -7.15
CA ALA A 2 -1.38 29.28 -8.22
C ALA A 2 -0.67 27.96 -7.87
N LYS A 3 -1.41 26.85 -7.90
CA LYS A 3 -0.88 25.52 -7.60
C LYS A 3 -0.01 25.05 -8.77
N LYS A 4 1.31 24.97 -8.56
CA LYS A 4 2.26 24.47 -9.57
C LYS A 4 1.79 23.11 -10.12
N PRO A 5 1.82 22.89 -11.45
CA PRO A 5 1.40 21.62 -12.04
C PRO A 5 2.24 20.45 -11.52
N ARG A 6 1.61 19.29 -11.35
CA ARG A 6 2.29 18.06 -10.91
C ARG A 6 3.28 17.61 -11.98
N ASN A 7 4.54 17.40 -11.60
CA ASN A 7 5.56 16.85 -12.48
C ASN A 7 5.75 15.35 -12.22
N TYR A 8 5.10 14.52 -13.04
CA TYR A 8 5.12 13.06 -12.91
C TYR A 8 6.51 12.45 -13.14
N ARG A 9 7.31 13.01 -14.06
CA ARG A 9 8.67 12.52 -14.34
C ARG A 9 9.55 12.66 -13.10
N LYS A 10 9.55 13.85 -12.49
CA LYS A 10 10.30 14.13 -11.26
C LYS A 10 9.83 13.24 -10.11
N GLU A 11 8.53 13.01 -9.95
CA GLU A 11 7.99 12.12 -8.91
C GLU A 11 8.44 10.66 -9.12
N TYR A 12 8.48 10.20 -10.36
CA TYR A 12 8.99 8.88 -10.68
C TYR A 12 10.46 8.74 -10.29
N ASP A 13 11.32 9.66 -10.73
CA ASP A 13 12.75 9.61 -10.42
C ASP A 13 13.05 9.72 -8.92
N THR A 14 12.32 10.61 -8.24
CA THR A 14 12.55 10.89 -6.82
C THR A 14 11.88 9.89 -5.88
N TYR A 15 10.89 9.13 -6.34
CA TYR A 15 10.12 8.24 -5.48
C TYR A 15 9.83 6.87 -6.13
N HIS A 16 9.00 6.81 -7.18
CA HIS A 16 8.47 5.52 -7.67
C HIS A 16 9.51 4.58 -8.27
N GLY A 17 10.55 5.15 -8.90
CA GLY A 17 11.68 4.43 -9.49
C GLY A 17 12.72 3.94 -8.48
N LYS A 18 12.65 4.39 -7.22
CA LYS A 18 13.62 3.96 -6.20
C LYS A 18 13.49 2.44 -5.95
N PRO A 19 14.61 1.68 -5.93
CA PRO A 19 14.57 0.23 -5.69
C PRO A 19 13.83 -0.16 -4.41
N SER A 20 13.91 0.66 -3.36
CA SER A 20 13.17 0.44 -2.10
C SER A 20 11.65 0.57 -2.28
N GLN A 21 11.18 1.54 -3.06
CA GLN A 21 9.75 1.72 -3.37
C GLN A 21 9.23 0.61 -4.26
N ILE A 22 10.03 0.18 -5.24
CA ILE A 22 9.74 -1.00 -6.07
C ILE A 22 9.59 -2.25 -5.19
N LYS A 23 10.54 -2.51 -4.28
CA LYS A 23 10.46 -3.64 -3.33
C LYS A 23 9.21 -3.58 -2.45
N ARG A 24 8.86 -2.39 -1.93
CA ARG A 24 7.62 -2.19 -1.13
C ARG A 24 6.36 -2.42 -1.97
N ARG A 25 6.32 -1.95 -3.22
CA ARG A 25 5.21 -2.17 -4.16
C ARG A 25 5.04 -3.66 -4.47
N ASN A 26 6.11 -4.35 -4.82
CA ASN A 26 6.10 -5.79 -5.12
C ASN A 26 5.59 -6.59 -3.92
N SER A 27 6.04 -6.24 -2.71
CA SER A 27 5.57 -6.91 -1.50
C SER A 27 4.07 -6.70 -1.24
N ARG A 28 3.54 -5.49 -1.43
CA ARG A 28 2.09 -5.24 -1.33
C ARG A 28 1.30 -6.04 -2.37
N ASN A 29 1.81 -6.13 -3.60
CA ASN A 29 1.17 -6.93 -4.65
C ASN A 29 1.16 -8.42 -4.30
N ALA A 30 2.25 -8.94 -3.73
CA ALA A 30 2.31 -10.31 -3.24
C ALA A 30 1.28 -10.55 -2.12
N ALA A 31 1.11 -9.61 -1.17
CA ALA A 31 0.09 -9.70 -0.13
C ALA A 31 -1.33 -9.75 -0.71
N ARG A 32 -1.64 -8.91 -1.71
CA ARG A 32 -2.93 -8.95 -2.42
C ARG A 32 -3.15 -10.28 -3.11
N ARG A 33 -2.14 -10.82 -3.79
CA ARG A 33 -2.22 -12.13 -4.45
C ARG A 33 -2.51 -13.25 -3.45
N LYS A 34 -1.87 -13.25 -2.27
CA LYS A 34 -2.10 -14.24 -1.21
C LYS A 34 -3.54 -14.25 -0.69
N LEU A 35 -4.23 -13.11 -0.74
CA LEU A 35 -5.60 -12.97 -0.23
C LEU A 35 -6.67 -12.94 -1.34
N LYS A 36 -6.29 -13.09 -2.62
CA LYS A 36 -7.21 -12.99 -3.78
C LYS A 36 -8.47 -13.85 -3.63
N ASN A 37 -8.34 -15.03 -3.03
CA ASN A 37 -9.43 -16.00 -2.90
C ASN A 37 -10.14 -15.95 -1.54
N VAL A 38 -9.84 -14.96 -0.68
CA VAL A 38 -10.50 -14.82 0.62
C VAL A 38 -11.92 -14.29 0.42
N LYS A 39 -12.90 -14.97 1.04
CA LYS A 39 -14.30 -14.56 1.02
C LYS A 39 -14.44 -13.11 1.50
N GLY A 40 -15.17 -12.30 0.74
CA GLY A 40 -15.43 -10.90 1.08
C GLY A 40 -14.29 -9.92 0.82
N ILE A 41 -13.26 -10.30 0.04
CA ILE A 41 -12.21 -9.34 -0.39
C ILE A 41 -12.70 -8.34 -1.45
N LYS A 42 -13.74 -8.68 -2.23
CA LYS A 42 -14.31 -7.79 -3.24
C LYS A 42 -14.76 -6.48 -2.58
N GLY A 43 -14.24 -5.35 -3.08
CA GLY A 43 -14.54 -4.03 -2.53
C GLY A 43 -13.79 -3.65 -1.24
N LYS A 44 -12.87 -4.49 -0.76
CA LYS A 44 -12.06 -4.25 0.45
C LYS A 44 -10.57 -4.11 0.11
N ASP A 45 -9.79 -3.59 1.06
CA ASP A 45 -8.34 -3.43 0.94
C ASP A 45 -7.60 -4.42 1.85
N VAL A 46 -6.37 -4.77 1.45
CA VAL A 46 -5.44 -5.54 2.29
C VAL A 46 -4.70 -4.59 3.22
N HIS A 47 -4.71 -4.89 4.51
CA HIS A 47 -4.08 -4.14 5.58
C HIS A 47 -2.94 -4.94 6.21
N HIS A 48 -1.78 -4.29 6.38
CA HIS A 48 -0.66 -4.79 7.15
C HIS A 48 -0.75 -4.21 8.57
N LYS A 49 -1.03 -5.05 9.57
CA LYS A 49 -1.28 -4.62 10.96
C LYS A 49 -0.08 -3.89 11.57
N ASP A 50 1.12 -4.35 11.26
CA ASP A 50 2.39 -3.75 11.71
C ASP A 50 2.80 -2.49 10.92
N GLY A 51 2.09 -2.16 9.83
CA GLY A 51 2.45 -1.06 8.94
C GLY A 51 3.69 -1.33 8.06
N ASN A 52 4.28 -2.52 8.14
CA ASN A 52 5.44 -2.89 7.33
C ASN A 52 4.96 -3.61 6.06
N PRO A 53 5.04 -2.99 4.87
CA PRO A 53 4.60 -3.61 3.63
C PRO A 53 5.42 -4.86 3.26
N ARG A 54 6.57 -5.09 3.89
CA ARG A 54 7.44 -6.27 3.66
C ARG A 54 7.03 -7.49 4.50
N ASN A 55 6.19 -7.33 5.53
CA ASN A 55 5.75 -8.44 6.36
C ASN A 55 4.44 -9.07 5.83
N ASN A 56 4.58 -10.05 4.94
CA ASN A 56 3.45 -10.74 4.31
C ASN A 56 3.06 -12.05 5.01
N LYS A 57 3.33 -12.18 6.32
CA LYS A 57 2.82 -13.29 7.14
C LYS A 57 1.29 -13.22 7.19
N ARG A 58 0.60 -14.35 7.05
CA ARG A 58 -0.87 -14.37 6.96
C ARG A 58 -1.55 -13.82 8.21
N SER A 59 -0.95 -14.01 9.39
CA SER A 59 -1.40 -13.43 10.67
C SER A 59 -1.29 -11.90 10.72
N ASN A 60 -0.37 -11.31 9.96
CA ASN A 60 -0.17 -9.85 9.86
C ASN A 60 -1.08 -9.18 8.82
N LEU A 61 -1.66 -9.95 7.89
CA LEU A 61 -2.54 -9.43 6.87
C LEU A 61 -4.01 -9.49 7.32
N ALA A 62 -4.75 -8.43 7.05
CA ALA A 62 -6.20 -8.38 7.28
C ALA A 62 -6.91 -7.82 6.04
N VAL A 63 -8.16 -8.24 5.84
CA VAL A 63 -9.06 -7.65 4.84
C VAL A 63 -9.98 -6.67 5.55
N VAL A 64 -9.87 -5.38 5.22
CA VAL A 64 -10.57 -4.29 5.91
C VAL A 64 -11.32 -3.41 4.92
N SER A 65 -12.24 -2.57 5.40
CA SER A 65 -12.90 -1.59 4.53
C SER A 65 -11.89 -0.59 3.96
N LYS A 66 -12.17 -0.12 2.73
CA LYS A 66 -11.32 0.89 2.05
C LYS A 66 -11.16 2.15 2.91
N SER A 67 -12.26 2.63 3.50
CA SER A 67 -12.26 3.83 4.34
C SER A 67 -11.31 3.67 5.54
N TYR A 68 -11.40 2.54 6.24
CA TYR A 68 -10.52 2.24 7.38
C TYR A 68 -9.05 2.16 6.97
N ASN A 69 -8.70 1.45 5.89
CA ASN A 69 -7.29 1.32 5.52
C ASN A 69 -6.68 2.67 5.09
N ARG A 70 -7.45 3.47 4.34
CA ARG A 70 -7.00 4.76 3.80
C ARG A 70 -6.90 5.82 4.88
N SER A 71 -7.76 5.78 5.91
CA SER A 71 -7.68 6.71 7.05
C SER A 71 -6.46 6.44 7.95
N ARG A 72 -5.93 5.21 7.96
CA ARG A 72 -4.72 4.82 8.69
C ARG A 72 -3.40 5.24 8.03
N ASN A 73 -3.44 6.11 7.03
CA ASN A 73 -2.25 6.66 6.38
C ASN A 73 -1.55 7.77 7.21
N LYS A 74 -1.96 8.00 8.45
CA LYS A 74 -1.24 8.89 9.37
C LYS A 74 0.14 8.26 9.64
N LYS A 75 1.21 9.01 9.41
CA LYS A 75 2.55 8.66 9.91
C LYS A 75 2.37 8.34 11.40
N LYS A 76 2.71 7.14 11.86
CA LYS A 76 2.99 6.97 13.29
C LYS A 76 4.08 8.01 13.59
N LYS A 77 3.76 8.98 14.44
CA LYS A 77 4.75 9.95 14.93
C LYS A 77 5.89 9.17 15.58
#